data_AF-A0AA39XYP2-F1
#
_entry.id   AF-A0AA39XYP2-F1
#
_cell.length_a   1.000
_cell.length_b   1.000
_cell.length_c   1.000
_cell.angle_alpha   90.00
_cell.angle_beta   90.00
_cell.angle_gamma   90.00
#
_symmetry.space_group_name_H-M   'P 1'
#
loop_
_entity.id
_entity.type
_entity.pdbx_description
1 polymer ?
#
loop_
_entity_poly.entity_id
_entity_poly.type
_entity_poly.pdbx_seq_one_letter_code
_entity_poly.pdbx_strand_id
1 'polypeptide(L)'
;MKWSTVTGAALLLLSSTASGTRLRLASWNIHYGNPKLDADRSGGPPGEMYWEWRFEVADLKGRFRDMIAGSLERLSTVVGLQEVLKHQLDDLMGVANEKGGSDWAYAGVGRDDGKEKGEYCPIIYYKKAHKALRCTTIWLSKTPTKAGSKSWGAAYPRIATMCAFENVETKGRFVMANTHMDHVSA
;
A
#
# COMPACT_ATOMS: atom_id res chain seq x y z
N MET A 1 31.96 -68.46 -2.12
CA MET A 1 31.70 -67.23 -2.89
C MET A 1 30.19 -67.04 -3.04
N LYS A 2 29.60 -66.12 -2.27
CA LYS A 2 28.24 -65.62 -2.48
C LYS A 2 28.28 -64.12 -2.19
N TRP A 3 28.13 -63.30 -3.21
CA TRP A 3 27.91 -61.86 -3.07
C TRP A 3 26.44 -61.62 -3.44
N SER A 4 25.63 -61.22 -2.47
CA SER A 4 24.27 -60.76 -2.68
C SER A 4 24.31 -59.24 -2.84
N THR A 5 24.02 -58.76 -4.05
CA THR A 5 23.89 -57.33 -4.37
C THR A 5 22.56 -56.83 -3.81
N VAL A 6 22.61 -55.91 -2.85
CA VAL A 6 21.43 -55.14 -2.42
C VAL A 6 21.29 -53.96 -3.37
N THR A 7 20.28 -53.97 -4.23
CA THR A 7 19.92 -52.81 -5.06
C THR A 7 18.95 -51.94 -4.25
N GLY A 8 19.46 -50.86 -3.67
CA GLY A 8 18.63 -49.85 -3.02
C GLY A 8 17.91 -49.01 -4.07
N ALA A 9 16.59 -49.10 -4.13
CA ALA A 9 15.76 -48.19 -4.91
C ALA A 9 15.70 -46.83 -4.19
N ALA A 10 16.39 -45.81 -4.72
CA ALA A 10 16.25 -44.44 -4.27
C ALA A 10 14.91 -43.89 -4.79
N LEU A 11 13.90 -43.84 -3.90
CA LEU A 11 12.63 -43.20 -4.18
C LEU A 11 12.83 -41.67 -4.07
N LEU A 12 13.07 -41.01 -5.21
CA LEU A 12 13.05 -39.54 -5.32
C LEU A 12 11.59 -39.07 -5.23
N LEU A 13 11.13 -38.80 -4.01
CA LEU A 13 9.89 -38.05 -3.76
C LEU A 13 10.15 -36.58 -4.12
N LEU A 14 9.86 -36.21 -5.37
CA LEU A 14 9.65 -34.82 -5.76
C LEU A 14 8.31 -34.37 -5.18
N SER A 15 8.33 -33.87 -3.93
CA SER A 15 7.20 -33.12 -3.40
C SER A 15 7.14 -31.78 -4.13
N SER A 16 6.32 -31.70 -5.18
CA SER A 16 5.93 -30.41 -5.73
C SER A 16 4.96 -29.76 -4.74
N THR A 17 5.49 -29.08 -3.73
CA THR A 17 4.68 -28.08 -3.03
C THR A 17 4.45 -26.97 -4.04
N ALA A 18 3.22 -26.88 -4.55
CA ALA A 18 2.78 -25.66 -5.20
C ALA A 18 2.90 -24.55 -4.15
N SER A 19 3.99 -23.77 -4.23
CA SER A 19 4.21 -22.63 -3.36
C SER A 19 3.18 -21.57 -3.74
N GLY A 20 2.03 -21.59 -3.05
CA GLY A 20 1.04 -20.53 -3.17
C GLY A 20 1.68 -19.22 -2.74
N THR A 21 1.45 -18.15 -3.52
CA THR A 21 1.91 -16.81 -3.17
C THR A 21 1.31 -16.42 -1.82
N ARG A 22 2.14 -16.30 -0.78
CA ARG A 22 1.70 -15.73 0.50
C ARG A 22 1.69 -14.22 0.37
N LEU A 23 0.51 -13.62 0.43
CA LEU A 23 0.30 -12.19 0.25
C LEU A 23 -0.11 -11.58 1.59
N ARG A 24 0.62 -10.55 2.05
CA ARG A 24 0.22 -9.75 3.22
C ARG A 24 -0.42 -8.47 2.73
N LEU A 25 -1.70 -8.30 3.03
CA LEU A 25 -2.49 -7.12 2.70
C LEU A 25 -2.79 -6.32 3.96
N ALA A 26 -2.68 -5.01 3.87
CA ALA A 26 -3.16 -4.10 4.90
C ALA A 26 -3.93 -2.95 4.25
N SER A 27 -4.91 -2.42 4.97
CA SER A 27 -5.63 -1.20 4.63
C SER A 27 -5.66 -0.31 5.86
N TRP A 28 -5.28 0.96 5.71
CA TRP A 28 -5.24 1.88 6.85
C TRP A 28 -5.51 3.32 6.43
N ASN A 29 -6.56 3.91 7.00
CA ASN A 29 -6.77 5.36 6.95
C ASN A 29 -5.89 6.02 8.01
N ILE A 30 -4.91 6.80 7.57
CA ILE A 30 -3.93 7.44 8.47
C ILE A 30 -4.35 8.85 8.91
N HIS A 31 -5.52 9.32 8.45
CA HIS A 31 -6.07 10.65 8.66
C HIS A 31 -5.18 11.77 8.08
N TYR A 32 -5.77 12.67 7.29
CA TYR A 32 -5.00 13.72 6.62
C TYR A 32 -4.34 14.71 7.61
N GLY A 33 -3.24 15.32 7.20
CA GLY A 33 -2.63 16.45 7.92
C GLY A 33 -3.55 17.67 7.80
N ASN A 34 -4.14 18.10 8.91
CA ASN A 34 -5.02 19.26 8.92
C ASN A 34 -4.18 20.53 8.81
N PRO A 35 -4.27 21.32 7.72
CA PRO A 35 -3.35 22.43 7.48
C PRO A 35 -3.35 23.47 8.59
N LYS A 36 -4.48 23.68 9.27
CA LYS A 36 -4.57 24.60 10.40
C LYS A 36 -3.80 24.06 11.61
N LEU A 37 -4.07 22.81 11.98
CA LEU A 37 -3.41 22.19 13.13
C LEU A 37 -1.91 22.02 12.87
N ASP A 38 -1.52 21.68 11.65
CA ASP A 38 -0.13 21.53 11.23
C ASP A 38 0.63 22.85 11.30
N ALA A 39 0.01 23.96 10.86
CA ALA A 39 0.60 25.29 10.96
C ALA A 39 0.73 25.76 12.42
N ASP A 40 -0.31 25.55 13.23
CA ASP A 40 -0.36 26.00 14.62
C ASP A 40 0.35 25.02 15.59
N ARG A 41 0.80 23.85 15.09
CA ARG A 41 1.29 22.69 15.87
C ARG A 41 0.39 22.40 17.08
N SER A 42 -0.92 22.34 16.83
CA SER A 42 -1.96 22.28 17.86
C SER A 42 -2.86 21.05 17.75
N GLY A 43 -3.67 20.83 18.79
CA GLY A 43 -4.80 19.89 18.75
C GLY A 43 -6.09 20.56 18.27
N GLY A 44 -7.01 19.75 17.74
CA GLY A 44 -8.34 20.13 17.29
C GLY A 44 -9.40 19.16 17.83
N PRO A 45 -10.69 19.56 17.89
CA PRO A 45 -11.75 18.71 18.40
C PRO A 45 -12.26 17.68 17.37
N PRO A 46 -12.66 16.45 17.79
CA PRO A 46 -12.47 15.89 19.12
C PRO A 46 -11.17 15.07 19.20
N GLY A 47 -10.06 15.72 19.59
CA GLY A 47 -8.78 15.05 19.83
C GLY A 47 -7.91 14.85 18.58
N GLU A 48 -8.23 15.53 17.47
CA GLU A 48 -7.36 15.60 16.30
C GLU A 48 -6.04 16.27 16.70
N MET A 49 -4.92 15.75 16.19
CA MET A 49 -3.60 16.33 16.42
C MET A 49 -2.91 16.54 15.08
N TYR A 50 -2.06 17.56 15.01
CA TYR A 50 -1.20 17.82 13.86
C TYR A 50 -0.36 16.60 13.47
N TRP A 51 -0.04 16.51 12.18
CA TRP A 51 0.57 15.35 11.55
C TRP A 51 1.87 14.92 12.23
N GLU A 52 2.82 15.84 12.44
CA GLU A 52 4.12 15.52 13.03
C GLU A 52 3.99 14.89 14.42
N TRP A 53 3.05 15.37 15.26
CA TRP A 53 2.78 14.76 16.55
C TRP A 53 2.22 13.35 16.40
N ARG A 54 1.27 13.14 15.48
CA ARG A 54 0.74 11.79 15.22
C ARG A 54 1.83 10.86 14.67
N PHE A 55 2.68 11.40 13.80
CA PHE A 55 3.74 10.67 13.13
C PHE A 55 4.81 10.20 14.10
N GLU A 56 5.35 11.10 14.92
CA GLU A 56 6.47 10.82 15.82
C GLU A 56 6.00 10.45 17.24
N VAL A 57 5.09 11.23 17.85
CA VAL A 57 4.71 11.07 19.27
C VAL A 57 3.64 9.99 19.47
N ALA A 58 2.62 9.94 18.63
CA ALA A 58 1.61 8.88 18.68
C ALA A 58 2.08 7.56 18.01
N ASP A 59 3.35 7.54 17.57
CA ASP A 59 4.03 6.39 16.97
C ASP A 59 3.33 5.82 15.73
N LEU A 60 2.70 6.67 14.92
CA LEU A 60 2.19 6.24 13.60
C LEU A 60 3.35 5.72 12.74
N LYS A 61 4.53 6.34 12.83
CA LYS A 61 5.77 5.90 12.18
C LYS A 61 6.18 4.49 12.57
N GLY A 62 6.20 4.15 13.86
CA GLY A 62 6.52 2.79 14.33
C GLY A 62 5.49 1.77 13.86
N ARG A 63 4.20 2.09 13.97
CA ARG A 63 3.10 1.24 13.46
C ARG A 63 3.20 1.00 11.95
N PHE A 64 3.50 2.03 11.18
CA PHE A 64 3.75 1.91 9.75
C PHE A 64 4.95 1.01 9.48
N ARG A 65 6.06 1.23 10.20
CA ARG A 65 7.25 0.39 10.12
C ARG A 65 6.89 -1.08 10.39
N ASP A 66 6.18 -1.39 11.46
CA ASP A 66 5.77 -2.77 11.80
C ASP A 66 4.83 -3.39 10.77
N MET A 67 3.93 -2.60 10.20
CA MET A 67 3.05 -3.02 9.12
C MET A 67 3.86 -3.46 7.89
N ILE A 68 4.89 -2.70 7.51
CA ILE A 68 5.75 -3.03 6.37
C ILE A 68 6.91 -3.97 6.74
N ALA A 69 7.20 -4.16 8.04
CA ALA A 69 8.34 -4.92 8.55
C ALA A 69 8.02 -6.30 9.09
N GLY A 70 6.78 -6.54 9.52
CA GLY A 70 6.43 -7.75 10.26
C GLY A 70 6.68 -9.03 9.45
N SER A 71 7.64 -9.81 9.93
CA SER A 71 8.05 -11.17 9.54
C SER A 71 8.94 -11.32 8.29
N LEU A 72 9.57 -12.49 8.16
CA LEU A 72 10.34 -12.95 7.00
C LEU A 72 9.55 -12.83 5.67
N GLU A 73 8.23 -12.61 5.75
CA GLU A 73 7.31 -12.38 4.64
C GLU A 73 7.21 -10.91 4.19
N ARG A 74 8.10 -10.00 4.66
CA ARG A 74 8.29 -8.65 4.07
C ARG A 74 8.32 -8.68 2.53
N LEU A 75 8.81 -9.79 1.99
CA LEU A 75 8.88 -10.11 0.56
C LEU A 75 7.51 -10.30 -0.11
N SER A 76 6.37 -9.99 0.52
CA SER A 76 5.08 -9.96 -0.20
C SER A 76 4.05 -8.98 0.38
N THR A 77 4.46 -7.97 1.15
CA THR A 77 3.53 -6.97 1.71
C THR A 77 3.07 -5.95 0.67
N VAL A 78 1.77 -5.68 0.64
CA VAL A 78 1.13 -4.58 -0.09
C VAL A 78 0.13 -3.87 0.82
N VAL A 79 0.18 -2.53 0.86
CA VAL A 79 -0.60 -1.70 1.79
C VAL A 79 -1.41 -0.66 1.02
N GLY A 80 -2.71 -0.59 1.27
CA GLY A 80 -3.56 0.52 0.84
C GLY A 80 -3.69 1.54 1.96
N LEU A 81 -3.47 2.82 1.66
CA LEU A 81 -3.70 3.90 2.62
C LEU A 81 -4.81 4.85 2.17
N GLN A 82 -5.46 5.53 3.09
CA GLN A 82 -6.46 6.55 2.79
C GLN A 82 -6.13 7.88 3.50
N GLU A 83 -6.67 8.97 2.96
CA GLU A 83 -6.48 10.34 3.45
C GLU A 83 -5.03 10.83 3.46
N VAL A 84 -4.19 10.31 2.55
CA VAL A 84 -2.76 10.64 2.55
C VAL A 84 -2.52 11.91 1.74
N LEU A 85 -2.00 12.98 2.36
CA LEU A 85 -1.48 14.14 1.62
C LEU A 85 -0.05 13.90 1.13
N LYS A 86 0.41 14.68 0.14
CA LYS A 86 1.74 14.51 -0.47
C LYS A 86 2.89 14.49 0.55
N HIS A 87 2.92 15.42 1.49
CA HIS A 87 3.98 15.47 2.51
C HIS A 87 3.94 14.24 3.43
N GLN A 88 2.74 13.77 3.82
CA GLN A 88 2.59 12.56 4.62
C GLN A 88 3.04 11.31 3.84
N LEU A 89 2.75 11.26 2.54
CA LEU A 89 3.24 10.19 1.66
C LEU A 89 4.76 10.20 1.60
N ASP A 90 5.39 11.37 1.48
CA ASP A 90 6.85 11.50 1.46
C ASP A 90 7.48 11.03 2.77
N ASP A 91 6.90 11.38 3.92
CA ASP A 91 7.35 10.90 5.23
C ASP A 91 7.29 9.37 5.34
N LEU A 92 6.16 8.77 4.92
CA LEU A 92 5.98 7.32 4.92
C LEU A 92 6.96 6.62 3.98
N MET A 93 7.17 7.17 2.78
CA MET A 93 8.14 6.63 1.82
C MET A 93 9.58 6.80 2.30
N GLY A 94 9.87 7.85 3.06
CA GLY A 94 11.13 8.05 3.78
C GLY A 94 11.37 6.95 4.80
N VAL A 95 10.38 6.63 5.63
CA VAL A 95 10.44 5.51 6.59
C VAL A 95 10.63 4.17 5.90
N ALA A 96 9.86 3.92 4.83
CA ALA A 96 9.95 2.67 4.09
C ALA A 96 11.34 2.44 3.46
N ASN A 97 12.05 3.52 3.13
CA ASN A 97 13.33 3.51 2.42
C ASN A 97 14.51 4.03 3.27
N GLU A 98 14.35 4.17 4.58
CA GLU A 98 15.29 4.87 5.49
C GLU A 98 16.74 4.31 5.47
N LYS A 99 16.91 3.02 5.14
CA LYS A 99 18.23 2.35 5.08
C LYS A 99 18.95 2.49 3.74
N GLY A 100 18.72 3.60 3.03
CA GLY A 100 19.32 3.88 1.71
C GLY A 100 18.82 2.95 0.60
N GLY A 101 17.74 2.22 0.85
CA GLY A 101 17.09 1.39 -0.16
C GLY A 101 16.17 2.22 -1.05
N SER A 102 15.84 1.72 -2.23
CA SER A 102 14.71 2.21 -3.01
C SER A 102 13.73 1.06 -3.24
N ASP A 103 13.61 0.15 -2.28
CA ASP A 103 12.91 -1.12 -2.48
C ASP A 103 11.40 -0.98 -2.34
N TRP A 104 10.90 0.05 -1.67
CA TRP A 104 9.48 0.35 -1.57
C TRP A 104 9.08 1.40 -2.58
N ALA A 105 7.95 1.20 -3.23
CA ALA A 105 7.32 2.15 -4.13
C ALA A 105 5.83 2.28 -3.82
N TYR A 106 5.18 3.28 -4.40
CA TYR A 106 3.74 3.43 -4.34
C TYR A 106 3.14 3.63 -5.73
N ALA A 107 1.86 3.28 -5.85
CA ALA A 107 0.99 3.67 -6.95
C ALA A 107 -0.10 4.60 -6.42
N GLY A 108 -0.52 5.58 -7.22
CA GLY A 108 -1.59 6.52 -6.87
C GLY A 108 -1.19 7.98 -7.12
N VAL A 109 -2.19 8.83 -7.27
CA VAL A 109 -2.04 10.28 -7.47
C VAL A 109 -3.01 11.04 -6.56
N GLY A 110 -2.76 12.33 -6.37
CA GLY A 110 -3.66 13.21 -5.64
C GLY A 110 -5.02 13.37 -6.34
N ARG A 111 -6.10 13.32 -5.56
CA ARG A 111 -7.48 13.31 -6.11
C ARG A 111 -7.91 14.62 -6.76
N ASP A 112 -7.24 15.74 -6.55
CA ASP A 112 -7.72 17.03 -7.03
C ASP A 112 -7.24 17.33 -8.46
N ASP A 113 -6.00 16.96 -8.79
CA ASP A 113 -5.36 17.28 -10.08
C ASP A 113 -4.82 16.07 -10.85
N GLY A 114 -4.90 14.87 -10.26
CA GLY A 114 -4.32 13.66 -10.83
C GLY A 114 -2.79 13.65 -10.83
N LYS A 115 -2.18 14.48 -9.98
CA LYS A 115 -0.73 14.58 -9.76
C LYS A 115 -0.46 14.55 -8.25
N GLU A 116 -0.33 15.71 -7.62
CA GLU A 116 0.09 15.84 -6.23
C GLU A 116 -0.88 16.59 -5.32
N LYS A 117 -1.97 17.14 -5.87
CA LYS A 117 -2.93 17.91 -5.08
C LYS A 117 -4.06 17.03 -4.55
N GLY A 118 -4.42 17.29 -3.31
CA GLY A 118 -5.47 16.58 -2.59
C GLY A 118 -5.00 15.26 -1.99
N GLU A 119 -5.93 14.61 -1.28
CA GLU A 119 -5.67 13.30 -0.68
C GLU A 119 -5.45 12.23 -1.75
N TYR A 120 -4.57 11.30 -1.43
CA TYR A 120 -4.30 10.09 -2.18
C TYR A 120 -5.06 8.91 -1.58
N CYS A 121 -5.22 7.86 -2.40
CA CYS A 121 -5.49 6.50 -1.94
C CYS A 121 -4.34 5.59 -2.43
N PRO A 122 -3.10 5.73 -1.90
CA PRO A 122 -1.95 5.08 -2.50
C PRO A 122 -1.94 3.58 -2.20
N ILE A 123 -1.30 2.81 -3.07
CA ILE A 123 -0.94 1.41 -2.84
C ILE A 123 0.59 1.36 -2.69
N ILE A 124 1.07 1.12 -1.47
CA ILE A 124 2.50 0.96 -1.16
C ILE A 124 2.87 -0.52 -1.28
N TYR A 125 3.97 -0.83 -1.96
CA TYR A 125 4.40 -2.21 -2.23
C TYR A 125 5.92 -2.36 -2.24
N TYR A 126 6.39 -3.56 -1.91
CA TYR A 126 7.81 -3.92 -1.96
C TYR A 126 8.19 -4.41 -3.37
N LYS A 127 9.05 -3.67 -4.08
CA LYS A 127 9.39 -3.94 -5.49
C LYS A 127 10.17 -5.23 -5.70
N LYS A 128 10.91 -5.72 -4.70
CA LYS A 128 11.61 -7.00 -4.79
C LYS A 128 10.65 -8.20 -4.68
N ALA A 129 9.46 -7.98 -4.11
CA ALA A 129 8.39 -8.95 -4.04
C ALA A 129 7.50 -8.94 -5.29
N HIS A 130 7.11 -7.73 -5.70
CA HIS A 130 5.98 -7.52 -6.59
C HIS A 130 6.38 -6.54 -7.69
N LYS A 131 6.31 -7.01 -8.93
CA LYS A 131 6.41 -6.17 -10.11
C LYS A 131 5.04 -5.56 -10.37
N ALA A 132 4.95 -4.23 -10.32
CA ALA A 132 3.78 -3.51 -10.83
C ALA A 132 3.74 -3.60 -12.35
N LEU A 133 2.70 -4.25 -12.89
CA LEU A 133 2.51 -4.42 -14.33
C LEU A 133 1.78 -3.22 -14.94
N ARG A 134 0.72 -2.78 -14.27
CA ARG A 134 -0.10 -1.64 -14.67
C ARG A 134 -0.79 -1.07 -13.45
N CYS A 135 -0.55 0.20 -13.18
CA CYS A 135 -1.31 0.93 -12.17
C CYS A 135 -2.11 2.06 -12.83
N THR A 136 -3.28 2.37 -12.28
CA THR A 136 -4.15 3.45 -12.72
C THR A 136 -4.88 4.05 -11.53
N THR A 137 -5.20 5.34 -11.61
CA THR A 137 -6.12 5.99 -10.68
C THR A 137 -7.31 6.49 -11.48
N ILE A 138 -8.51 6.16 -11.00
CA ILE A 138 -9.76 6.63 -11.59
C ILE A 138 -10.52 7.48 -10.60
N TRP A 139 -11.29 8.44 -11.10
CA TRP A 139 -12.24 9.21 -10.31
C TRP A 139 -13.56 8.46 -10.23
N LEU A 140 -14.12 8.35 -9.04
CA LEU A 140 -15.42 7.76 -8.81
C LEU A 140 -16.49 8.79 -9.21
N SER A 141 -16.67 8.92 -10.52
CA SER A 141 -17.59 9.88 -11.13
C SER A 141 -18.12 9.36 -12.47
N LYS A 142 -19.06 10.09 -13.08
CA LYS A 142 -19.52 9.85 -14.47
C LYS A 142 -18.40 10.03 -15.50
N THR A 143 -17.28 10.67 -15.14
CA THR A 143 -16.12 10.92 -16.00
C THR A 143 -14.84 10.40 -15.32
N PRO A 144 -14.65 9.07 -15.23
CA PRO A 144 -13.64 8.47 -14.36
C PRO A 144 -12.18 8.75 -14.76
N THR A 145 -11.95 9.27 -15.97
CA THR A 145 -10.63 9.67 -16.47
C THR A 145 -10.34 11.16 -16.31
N LYS A 146 -11.31 11.95 -15.82
CA LYS A 146 -11.16 13.39 -15.61
C LYS A 146 -10.75 13.68 -14.18
N ALA A 147 -9.54 14.23 -14.01
CA ALA A 147 -9.03 14.64 -12.71
C ALA A 147 -9.95 15.64 -12.01
N GLY A 148 -10.09 15.50 -10.69
CA GLY A 148 -10.96 16.34 -9.85
C GLY A 148 -12.46 16.17 -10.09
N SER A 149 -12.90 15.20 -10.90
CA SER A 149 -14.32 15.04 -11.22
C SER A 149 -15.12 14.49 -10.03
N LYS A 150 -16.37 14.97 -9.92
CA LYS A 150 -17.34 14.61 -8.89
C LYS A 150 -18.66 14.20 -9.54
N SER A 151 -19.43 13.33 -8.90
CA SER A 151 -20.78 12.95 -9.35
C SER A 151 -21.64 12.51 -8.16
N TRP A 152 -22.93 12.29 -8.44
CA TRP A 152 -23.89 11.71 -7.48
C TRP A 152 -23.99 12.44 -6.13
N GLY A 153 -23.71 13.75 -6.12
CA GLY A 153 -23.80 14.56 -4.90
C GLY A 153 -22.60 14.45 -3.96
N ALA A 154 -21.50 13.77 -4.35
CA ALA A 154 -20.32 13.64 -3.52
C ALA A 154 -19.77 14.99 -3.03
N ALA A 155 -19.35 15.06 -1.76
CA ALA A 155 -18.81 16.28 -1.17
C ALA A 155 -17.42 16.64 -1.75
N TYR A 156 -16.62 15.63 -2.10
CA TYR A 156 -15.27 15.79 -2.64
C TYR A 156 -15.04 14.86 -3.84
N PRO A 157 -14.05 15.14 -4.72
CA PRO A 157 -13.60 14.14 -5.69
C PRO A 157 -13.16 12.88 -4.92
N ARG A 158 -13.63 11.71 -5.33
CA ARG A 158 -13.19 10.42 -4.76
C ARG A 158 -12.46 9.64 -5.83
N ILE A 159 -11.46 8.88 -5.44
CA ILE A 159 -10.61 8.11 -6.36
C ILE A 159 -10.49 6.66 -5.91
N ALA A 160 -10.26 5.79 -6.88
CA ALA A 160 -9.75 4.45 -6.65
C ALA A 160 -8.41 4.28 -7.39
N THR A 161 -7.37 3.92 -6.65
CA THR A 161 -6.09 3.48 -7.22
C THR A 161 -6.15 1.97 -7.41
N MET A 162 -5.86 1.49 -8.61
CA MET A 162 -5.79 0.07 -8.93
C MET A 162 -4.40 -0.27 -9.44
N CYS A 163 -3.83 -1.39 -9.02
CA CYS A 163 -2.61 -1.89 -9.63
C CYS A 163 -2.62 -3.41 -9.78
N ALA A 164 -2.23 -3.87 -10.96
CA ALA A 164 -1.94 -5.27 -11.25
C ALA A 164 -0.49 -5.57 -10.89
N PHE A 165 -0.29 -6.61 -10.09
CA PHE A 165 1.01 -7.07 -9.62
C PHE A 165 1.31 -8.48 -10.10
N GLU A 166 2.59 -8.76 -10.31
CA GLU A 166 3.15 -10.10 -10.49
C GLU A 166 4.19 -10.34 -9.39
N ASN A 167 4.02 -11.41 -8.63
CA ASN A 167 5.01 -11.82 -7.65
C ASN A 167 6.28 -12.32 -8.37
N VAL A 168 7.43 -11.81 -7.96
CA VAL A 168 8.72 -12.01 -8.65
C VAL A 168 9.15 -13.48 -8.63
N GLU A 169 8.92 -14.18 -7.52
CA GLU A 169 9.34 -15.58 -7.33
C GLU A 169 8.35 -16.57 -7.95
N THR A 170 7.09 -16.49 -7.56
CA THR A 170 6.04 -17.46 -7.93
C THR A 170 5.41 -17.20 -9.29
N LYS A 171 5.60 -16.00 -9.86
CA LYS A 171 4.91 -15.50 -11.07
C LYS A 171 3.39 -15.41 -10.93
N GLY A 172 2.84 -15.61 -9.73
CA GLY A 172 1.44 -15.41 -9.42
C GLY A 172 1.04 -13.95 -9.62
N ARG A 173 -0.16 -13.72 -10.14
CA ARG A 173 -0.68 -12.38 -10.43
C ARG A 173 -1.91 -12.07 -9.60
N PHE A 174 -2.04 -10.82 -9.19
CA PHE A 174 -3.21 -10.31 -8.50
C PHE A 174 -3.44 -8.83 -8.83
N VAL A 175 -4.64 -8.34 -8.57
CA VAL A 175 -4.99 -6.92 -8.67
C VAL A 175 -5.36 -6.44 -7.28
N MET A 176 -4.85 -5.28 -6.91
CA MET A 176 -5.31 -4.56 -5.72
C MET A 176 -5.99 -3.27 -6.15
N ALA A 177 -7.12 -2.97 -5.52
CA ALA A 177 -7.79 -1.68 -5.59
C ALA A 177 -7.83 -1.07 -4.19
N ASN A 178 -7.54 0.23 -4.10
CA ASN A 178 -7.61 0.99 -2.87
C ASN A 178 -8.42 2.27 -3.11
N THR A 179 -9.36 2.56 -2.22
CA THR A 179 -10.31 3.68 -2.38
C THR A 179 -10.70 4.25 -1.02
N HIS A 180 -11.18 5.49 -1.04
CA HIS A 180 -11.87 6.13 0.07
C HIS A 180 -13.21 6.65 -0.47
N MET A 181 -14.31 6.01 -0.07
CA MET A 181 -15.66 6.38 -0.53
C MET A 181 -16.13 7.70 0.11
N ASP A 182 -17.13 8.32 -0.48
CA ASP A 182 -17.68 9.56 0.05
C ASP A 182 -18.57 9.31 1.27
N HIS A 183 -18.41 10.07 2.34
CA HIS A 183 -19.20 9.88 3.55
C HIS A 183 -20.64 10.42 3.46
N VAL A 184 -20.95 11.28 2.47
CA VAL A 184 -22.28 11.91 2.31
C VAL A 184 -23.20 11.09 1.42
N SER A 185 -22.61 10.40 0.43
CA SER A 185 -23.34 9.73 -0.66
C SER A 185 -23.04 8.24 -0.78
N ALA A 186 -22.36 7.64 0.21
CA ALA A 186 -22.16 6.19 0.32
C ALA A 186 -23.40 5.45 0.81
#